data_AF-P97876-F1
#
_entry.id   AF-P97876-F1
#
_cell.length_a   1.000
_cell.length_b   1.000
_cell.length_c   1.000
_cell.angle_alpha   90.00
_cell.angle_beta   90.00
_cell.angle_gamma   90.00
#
_symmetry.space_group_name_H-M   'P 1'
#
loop_
_entity.id
_entity.type
_entity.pdbx_description
1 polymer ?
#
loop_
_entity_poly.entity_id
_entity_poly.type
_entity_poly.pdbx_seq_one_letter_code
_entity_poly.pdbx_strand_id
1 'polypeptide(L)'
;MSQGPPAGGVLQSSVAAPGNQPQSPKDDDRKVRRREKNRVAAQRSRKKQTQKSDKLHEEHESLEQENSVLRREIAKLKEELRHLTEALKEHEKMCPLLLCPMNFVQLRPDPVASWSAHDAPDHPSFIWLGTLV
;
A
#
# COMPACT_ATOMS: atom_id res chain seq x y z
N MET A 1 16.48 41.37 -5.76
CA MET A 1 17.70 40.97 -6.49
C MET A 1 17.62 39.47 -6.76
N SER A 2 18.14 39.02 -7.89
CA SER A 2 18.08 37.66 -8.48
C SER A 2 16.92 37.41 -9.46
N GLN A 3 17.09 37.95 -10.68
CA GLN A 3 16.39 37.47 -11.89
C GLN A 3 17.28 36.41 -12.56
N GLY A 4 16.71 35.24 -12.85
CA GLY A 4 17.33 34.23 -13.73
C GLY A 4 16.97 34.49 -15.20
N PRO A 5 17.81 34.04 -16.16
CA PRO A 5 17.67 34.43 -17.56
C PRO A 5 16.57 33.62 -18.28
N PRO A 6 15.86 34.20 -19.27
CA PRO A 6 15.08 33.43 -20.21
C PRO A 6 16.01 32.94 -21.33
N ALA A 7 16.57 31.74 -21.19
CA ALA A 7 17.21 31.01 -22.28
C ALA A 7 16.21 29.96 -22.79
N GLY A 8 15.89 29.82 -24.07
CA GLY A 8 16.37 30.43 -25.28
C GLY A 8 15.78 29.62 -26.44
N GLY A 9 15.53 30.26 -27.58
CA GLY A 9 15.53 29.61 -28.89
C GLY A 9 14.38 28.64 -29.19
N VAL A 10 13.19 29.20 -29.40
CA VAL A 10 12.35 28.74 -30.53
C VAL A 10 13.24 28.80 -31.77
N LEU A 11 13.34 27.72 -32.56
CA LEU A 11 13.44 27.71 -34.03
C LEU A 11 13.90 26.33 -34.56
N GLN A 12 13.08 25.81 -35.49
CA GLN A 12 13.49 25.02 -36.66
C GLN A 12 13.82 23.52 -36.48
N SER A 13 12.75 22.71 -36.50
CA SER A 13 12.75 21.56 -37.41
C SER A 13 11.49 21.64 -38.27
N SER A 14 11.54 22.51 -39.28
CA SER A 14 10.58 22.56 -40.38
C SER A 14 10.81 21.35 -41.28
N VAL A 15 10.47 20.15 -40.79
CA VAL A 15 10.33 19.00 -41.68
C VAL A 15 9.11 19.31 -42.52
N ALA A 16 9.36 19.71 -43.77
CA ALA A 16 8.35 20.00 -44.77
C ALA A 16 7.20 18.99 -44.65
N ALA A 17 6.00 19.50 -44.33
CA ALA A 17 4.79 18.72 -44.43
C ALA A 17 4.78 18.09 -45.83
N PRO A 18 4.56 16.78 -45.99
CA PRO A 18 4.39 16.21 -47.31
C PRO A 18 3.07 16.77 -47.86
N GLY A 19 3.18 17.90 -48.57
CA GLY A 19 2.08 18.53 -49.26
C GLY A 19 1.53 17.55 -50.26
N ASN A 20 0.32 17.06 -49.98
CA ASN A 20 -0.70 16.62 -50.92
C ASN A 20 -0.22 15.92 -52.22
N GLN A 21 0.78 15.04 -52.14
CA GLN A 21 1.09 14.10 -53.22
C GLN A 21 0.01 13.01 -53.18
N PRO A 22 -0.58 12.61 -54.33
CA PRO A 22 -1.54 11.51 -54.36
C PRO A 22 -0.90 10.29 -53.69
N GLN A 23 -1.41 9.91 -52.52
CA GLN A 23 -0.90 8.75 -51.80
C GLN A 23 -1.05 7.56 -52.75
N SER A 24 0.04 6.84 -53.05
CA SER A 24 -0.12 5.64 -53.87
C SER A 24 -1.02 4.67 -53.10
N PRO A 25 -1.82 3.80 -53.76
CA PRO A 25 -2.64 2.82 -53.04
C PRO A 25 -1.84 2.00 -52.00
N LYS A 26 -0.55 1.79 -52.24
CA LYS A 26 0.39 1.12 -51.31
C LYS A 26 0.66 1.94 -50.04
N ASP A 27 0.67 3.27 -50.11
CA ASP A 27 0.86 4.15 -48.95
C ASP A 27 -0.36 4.16 -48.04
N ASP A 28 -1.56 4.08 -48.62
CA ASP A 28 -2.81 3.95 -47.87
C ASP A 28 -2.87 2.62 -47.13
N ASP A 29 -2.52 1.51 -47.79
CA ASP A 29 -2.41 0.19 -47.14
C ASP A 29 -1.42 0.21 -45.96
N ARG A 30 -0.26 0.87 -46.13
CA ARG A 30 0.73 1.02 -45.05
C ARG A 30 0.18 1.84 -43.87
N LYS A 31 -0.56 2.92 -44.16
CA LYS A 31 -1.20 3.77 -43.15
C LYS A 31 -2.29 3.02 -42.39
N VAL A 32 -3.11 2.24 -43.08
CA VAL A 32 -4.13 1.35 -42.46
C VAL A 32 -3.46 0.32 -41.55
N ARG A 33 -2.43 -0.38 -42.03
CA ARG A 33 -1.66 -1.34 -41.22
C ARG A 33 -1.02 -0.70 -39.99
N ARG A 34 -0.53 0.55 -40.09
CA ARG A 34 0.03 1.28 -38.95
C ARG A 34 -1.04 1.63 -37.91
N ARG A 35 -2.21 2.11 -38.36
CA ARG A 35 -3.35 2.41 -37.48
C ARG A 35 -3.85 1.16 -36.77
N GLU A 36 -3.93 0.04 -37.48
CA GLU A 36 -4.31 -1.26 -36.89
C GLU A 36 -3.33 -1.68 -35.78
N LYS A 37 -2.02 -1.65 -36.07
CA LYS A 37 -0.99 -1.96 -35.07
C LYS A 37 -1.07 -1.05 -33.84
N ASN A 38 -1.25 0.26 -34.05
CA ASN A 38 -1.36 1.22 -32.94
C ASN A 38 -2.66 1.01 -32.13
N ARG A 39 -3.78 0.68 -32.79
CA ARG A 39 -5.05 0.36 -32.10
C ARG A 39 -4.85 -0.83 -31.17
N VAL A 40 -4.25 -1.91 -31.66
CA VAL A 40 -3.94 -3.10 -30.85
C VAL A 40 -2.94 -2.76 -29.74
N ALA A 41 -1.91 -1.97 -30.01
CA ALA A 41 -0.93 -1.55 -29.00
C ALA A 41 -1.56 -0.70 -27.88
N ALA A 42 -2.43 0.26 -28.24
CA ALA A 42 -3.16 1.09 -27.29
C ALA A 42 -4.13 0.25 -26.45
N GLN A 43 -4.86 -0.69 -27.07
CA GLN A 43 -5.73 -1.62 -26.34
C GLN A 43 -4.95 -2.49 -25.35
N ARG A 44 -3.80 -3.04 -25.76
CA ARG A 44 -2.91 -3.81 -24.88
C ARG A 44 -2.34 -2.96 -23.73
N SER A 45 -1.96 -1.72 -24.01
CA SER A 45 -1.47 -0.78 -23.00
C SER A 45 -2.55 -0.46 -21.95
N ARG A 46 -3.76 -0.11 -22.41
CA ARG A 46 -4.93 0.12 -21.53
C ARG A 46 -5.24 -1.13 -20.69
N LYS A 47 -5.31 -2.31 -21.31
CA LYS A 47 -5.54 -3.58 -20.60
C LYS A 47 -4.47 -3.84 -19.53
N LYS A 48 -3.18 -3.62 -19.84
CA LYS A 48 -2.08 -3.79 -18.89
C LYS A 48 -2.20 -2.82 -17.71
N GLN A 49 -2.61 -1.57 -17.96
CA GLN A 49 -2.83 -0.59 -16.91
C GLN A 49 -4.00 -0.99 -16.00
N THR A 50 -5.13 -1.40 -16.58
CA THR A 50 -6.29 -1.90 -15.82
C THR A 50 -5.90 -3.11 -14.98
N GLN A 51 -5.28 -4.13 -15.56
CA GLN A 51 -4.82 -5.33 -14.83
C GLN A 51 -3.85 -5.01 -13.69
N LYS A 52 -2.98 -4.00 -13.86
CA LYS A 52 -2.10 -3.55 -12.78
C LYS A 52 -2.89 -2.91 -11.64
N SER A 53 -3.92 -2.12 -11.97
CA SER A 53 -4.81 -1.51 -10.98
C SER A 53 -5.60 -2.59 -10.23
N ASP A 54 -6.18 -3.55 -10.96
CA ASP A 54 -6.97 -4.64 -10.38
C ASP A 54 -6.11 -5.46 -9.42
N LYS A 55 -4.89 -5.85 -9.83
CA LYS A 55 -3.95 -6.60 -8.99
C LYS A 55 -3.56 -5.84 -7.72
N LEU A 56 -3.31 -4.53 -7.83
CA LEU A 56 -3.00 -3.70 -6.66
C LEU A 56 -4.20 -3.58 -5.70
N HIS A 57 -5.41 -3.52 -6.24
CA HIS A 57 -6.62 -3.47 -5.44
C HIS A 57 -6.87 -4.80 -4.71
N GLU A 58 -6.75 -5.93 -5.41
CA GLU A 58 -6.85 -7.27 -4.82
C GLU A 58 -5.81 -7.48 -3.70
N GLU A 59 -4.55 -7.08 -3.92
CA GLU A 59 -3.48 -7.14 -2.91
C GLU A 59 -3.81 -6.26 -1.69
N HIS A 60 -4.33 -5.05 -1.91
CA HIS A 60 -4.75 -4.15 -0.85
C HIS A 60 -5.88 -4.75 -0.01
N GLU A 61 -6.94 -5.25 -0.64
CA GLU A 61 -8.07 -5.88 0.05
C GLU A 61 -7.65 -7.11 0.86
N SER A 62 -6.77 -7.95 0.31
CA SER A 62 -6.20 -9.09 1.03
C SER A 62 -5.43 -8.66 2.28
N LEU A 63 -4.61 -7.62 2.17
CA LEU A 63 -3.83 -7.10 3.29
C LEU A 63 -4.73 -6.44 4.35
N GLU A 64 -5.77 -5.72 3.95
CA GLU A 64 -6.75 -5.16 4.89
C GLU A 64 -7.51 -6.27 5.66
N GLN A 65 -7.90 -7.35 4.96
CA GLN A 65 -8.51 -8.51 5.59
C GLN A 65 -7.57 -9.18 6.59
N GLU A 66 -6.32 -9.46 6.21
CA GLU A 66 -5.31 -10.05 7.09
C GLU A 66 -5.03 -9.14 8.30
N ASN A 67 -4.88 -7.83 8.08
CA ASN A 67 -4.71 -6.86 9.15
C ASN A 67 -5.88 -6.89 10.14
N SER A 68 -7.12 -6.96 9.65
CA SER A 68 -8.31 -7.07 10.50
C SER A 68 -8.36 -8.36 11.33
N VAL A 69 -7.85 -9.47 10.79
CA VAL A 69 -7.75 -10.75 11.51
C VAL A 69 -6.70 -10.65 12.60
N LEU A 70 -5.51 -10.17 12.28
CA LEU A 70 -4.41 -10.00 13.23
C LEU A 70 -4.78 -9.03 14.37
N ARG A 71 -5.46 -7.92 14.07
CA ARG A 71 -5.95 -6.99 15.10
C ARG A 71 -6.94 -7.65 16.06
N ARG A 72 -7.86 -8.47 15.55
CA ARG A 72 -8.80 -9.24 16.39
C ARG A 72 -8.05 -10.26 17.25
N GLU A 73 -7.05 -10.94 16.70
CA GLU A 73 -6.22 -11.88 17.45
C GLU A 73 -5.41 -11.20 18.55
N ILE A 74 -4.79 -10.04 18.26
CA ILE A 74 -4.10 -9.22 19.27
C ILE A 74 -5.06 -8.80 20.38
N ALA A 75 -6.28 -8.37 20.03
CA ALA A 75 -7.29 -7.99 21.03
C ALA A 75 -7.70 -9.19 21.91
N LYS A 76 -7.91 -10.36 21.31
CA LYS A 76 -8.22 -11.61 22.02
C LYS A 76 -7.09 -12.02 22.98
N LEU A 77 -5.84 -11.99 22.52
CA LEU A 77 -4.67 -12.35 23.32
C LEU A 77 -4.43 -11.35 24.47
N LYS A 78 -4.62 -10.05 24.23
CA LYS A 78 -4.56 -9.03 25.30
C LYS A 78 -5.62 -9.28 26.37
N GLU A 79 -6.82 -9.67 25.97
CA GLU A 79 -7.91 -9.99 26.89
C GLU A 79 -7.64 -11.28 27.68
N GLU A 80 -7.08 -12.31 27.05
CA GLU A 80 -6.63 -13.54 27.74
C GLU A 80 -5.51 -13.24 28.74
N LEU A 81 -4.51 -12.44 28.35
CA LEU A 81 -3.44 -11.97 29.24
C LEU A 81 -4.02 -11.23 30.46
N ARG A 82 -4.98 -10.33 30.25
CA ARG A 82 -5.66 -9.59 31.32
C ARG A 82 -6.36 -10.54 32.29
N HIS A 83 -7.18 -11.46 31.79
CA HIS A 83 -7.88 -12.45 32.61
C HIS A 83 -6.92 -13.35 33.41
N LEU A 84 -5.86 -13.85 32.78
CA LEU A 84 -4.88 -14.69 33.46
C LEU A 84 -4.10 -13.91 34.53
N THR A 85 -3.76 -12.66 34.24
CA THR A 85 -3.10 -11.77 35.22
C THR A 85 -4.00 -11.49 36.42
N GLU A 86 -5.30 -11.24 36.20
CA GLU A 86 -6.27 -11.05 37.27
C GLU A 86 -6.48 -12.32 38.10
N ALA A 87 -6.61 -13.48 37.45
CA ALA A 87 -6.73 -14.76 38.12
C ALA A 87 -5.49 -15.09 38.96
N LEU A 88 -4.30 -14.79 38.44
CA LEU A 88 -3.04 -14.94 39.18
C LEU A 88 -3.02 -14.02 40.40
N LYS A 89 -3.32 -12.72 40.23
CA LYS A 89 -3.39 -11.76 41.35
C LYS A 89 -4.40 -12.16 42.43
N GLU A 90 -5.53 -12.74 42.04
CA GLU A 90 -6.52 -13.24 43.00
C GLU A 90 -6.00 -14.46 43.77
N HIS A 91 -5.35 -15.39 43.08
CA HIS A 91 -4.67 -16.52 43.72
C HIS A 91 -3.57 -16.06 44.68
N GLU A 92 -2.76 -15.07 44.30
CA GLU A 92 -1.67 -14.55 45.14
C GLU A 92 -2.14 -14.10 46.54
N LYS A 93 -3.37 -13.56 46.65
CA LYS A 93 -3.97 -13.14 47.92
C LYS A 93 -4.27 -14.28 48.89
N MET A 94 -4.40 -15.51 48.39
CA MET A 94 -4.74 -16.70 49.17
C MET A 94 -3.63 -17.76 49.15
N CYS A 95 -2.56 -17.53 48.39
CA CYS A 95 -1.49 -18.49 48.18
C CYS A 95 -0.68 -18.68 49.47
N PRO A 96 -0.74 -19.85 50.15
CA PRO A 96 0.01 -20.09 51.38
C PRO A 96 1.52 -19.97 51.16
N LEU A 97 2.00 -20.19 49.93
CA LEU A 97 3.41 -20.06 49.57
C LEU A 97 3.89 -18.60 49.52
N LEU A 98 3.01 -17.64 49.28
CA LEU A 98 3.33 -16.19 49.30
C LEU A 98 3.02 -15.56 50.66
N LEU A 99 2.04 -16.08 51.38
CA LEU A 99 1.64 -15.63 52.72
C LEU A 99 2.57 -16.18 53.82
N CYS A 100 3.27 -17.30 53.58
CA CYS A 100 4.26 -17.84 54.49
C CYS A 100 5.65 -17.32 54.11
N PRO A 101 6.41 -16.70 55.04
CA PRO A 101 7.76 -16.22 54.76
C PRO A 101 8.73 -17.41 54.71
N MET A 102 8.67 -18.18 53.62
CA MET A 102 9.70 -19.13 53.23
C MET A 102 10.27 -18.65 51.91
N ASN A 103 11.48 -18.11 51.99
CA ASN A 103 12.33 -17.62 50.91
C ASN A 103 12.11 -18.34 49.56
N PHE A 104 11.24 -17.80 48.69
CA PHE A 104 11.22 -18.18 47.29
C PHE A 104 11.88 -17.09 46.45
N VAL A 105 12.99 -17.51 45.88
CA VAL A 105 13.97 -16.78 45.09
C VAL A 105 13.30 -16.05 43.92
N GLN A 106 13.57 -14.74 43.81
CA GLN A 106 13.58 -13.94 42.57
C GLN A 106 12.39 -14.15 41.61
N LEU A 107 11.26 -13.48 41.85
CA LEU A 107 10.32 -13.21 40.75
C LEU A 107 10.99 -12.22 39.78
N ARG A 108 11.49 -12.76 38.69
CA ARG A 108 12.10 -12.04 37.56
C ARG A 108 11.08 -11.03 36.99
N PRO A 109 11.48 -9.78 36.67
CA PRO A 109 10.64 -8.85 35.93
C PRO A 109 10.32 -9.42 34.54
N ASP A 110 9.03 -9.41 34.20
CA ASP A 110 8.49 -9.84 32.91
C ASP A 110 9.07 -8.99 31.75
N PRO A 111 9.70 -9.56 30.72
CA PRO A 111 10.25 -8.80 29.60
C PRO A 111 9.18 -8.21 28.66
N VAL A 112 7.89 -8.50 28.87
CA VAL A 112 6.81 -8.14 27.94
C VAL A 112 6.37 -6.66 28.02
N ALA A 113 6.78 -5.91 29.05
CA ALA A 113 6.41 -4.50 29.22
C ALA A 113 7.12 -3.52 28.25
N SER A 114 8.12 -3.97 27.48
CA SER A 114 8.91 -3.13 26.57
C SER A 114 8.19 -2.81 25.24
N TRP A 115 7.04 -3.39 24.96
CA TRP A 115 6.29 -3.16 23.71
C TRP A 115 5.18 -2.14 23.96
N SER A 116 5.55 -1.04 24.61
CA SER A 116 4.63 0.05 24.89
C SER A 116 4.66 1.06 23.74
N ALA A 117 3.54 1.11 23.02
CA ALA A 117 3.00 2.32 22.41
C ALA A 117 3.77 2.93 21.22
N HIS A 118 3.73 2.27 20.07
CA HIS A 118 3.43 2.97 18.82
C HIS A 118 2.01 2.57 18.39
N ASP A 119 1.01 3.01 19.14
CA ASP A 119 -0.37 3.10 18.67
C ASP A 119 -0.40 4.25 17.66
N ALA A 120 -0.02 3.92 16.42
CA ALA A 120 -0.10 4.85 15.30
C ALA A 120 -1.60 5.00 14.94
N PRO A 121 -2.11 6.23 14.82
CA PRO A 121 -3.50 6.44 14.44
C PRO A 121 -3.76 5.78 13.09
N ASP A 122 -4.84 5.01 13.02
CA ASP A 122 -5.35 4.42 11.78
C ASP A 122 -5.47 5.53 10.72
N HIS A 123 -4.52 5.52 9.77
CA HIS A 123 -4.55 6.41 8.62
C HIS A 123 -5.81 6.07 7.82
N PRO A 124 -6.64 7.05 7.43
CA PRO A 124 -7.80 6.75 6.60
C PRO A 124 -7.32 6.04 5.35
N SER A 125 -7.92 4.89 5.07
CA SER A 125 -7.75 4.14 3.83
C SER A 125 -7.72 5.11 2.65
N PHE A 126 -6.68 4.96 1.83
CA PHE A 126 -6.40 5.76 0.64
C PHE A 126 -7.70 6.17 -0.07
N ILE A 127 -8.03 7.47 -0.02
CA ILE A 127 -9.03 8.05 -0.92
C ILE A 127 -8.41 8.04 -2.32
N TRP A 128 -8.69 6.99 -3.08
CA TRP A 128 -8.44 6.95 -4.52
C TRP A 128 -9.42 7.91 -5.23
N LEU A 129 -9.20 9.22 -5.07
CA LEU A 129 -9.76 10.23 -5.98
C LEU A 129 -8.93 10.24 -7.27
N GLY A 130 -8.98 9.12 -7.98
CA GLY A 130 -8.57 9.03 -9.38
C GLY A 130 -9.72 9.50 -10.26
N THR A 131 -9.92 10.82 -10.34
CA THR A 131 -10.79 11.41 -11.37
C THR A 131 -10.18 11.12 -12.73
N LEU A 132 -10.81 10.17 -13.42
CA LEU A 132 -10.53 9.79 -14.80
C LEU A 132 -11.13 10.85 -15.74
N VAL A 133 -10.29 11.78 -16.23
CA VAL A 133 -10.47 12.51 -17.51
C VAL A 133 -9.11 12.58 -18.20
#